data_AF-A0A7C2A1X2-F1
#
_entry.id   AF-A0A7C2A1X2-F1
#
_cell.length_a   1.000
_cell.length_b   1.000
_cell.length_c   1.000
_cell.angle_alpha   90.00
_cell.angle_beta   90.00
_cell.angle_gamma   90.00
#
_symmetry.space_group_name_H-M   'P 1'
#
loop_
_entity.id
_entity.type
_entity.pdbx_description
1 polymer ?
#
loop_
_entity_poly.entity_id
_entity_poly.type
_entity_poly.pdbx_seq_one_letter_code
_entity_poly.pdbx_strand_id
1 'polypeptide(L)'
;MIIVVSDVHLGYEKSDKKNFEDFITNYVSEITSRNDCFILLGDIFDFWRKKNLDCFLRSDAILKKILSLDAKIYYVVGNHDYYMLKLMRRFEEYEAFEIRKHLRLNKEGIPLLFIHGYELDVFVNYEPMTLWEYEKISEELCGTRNLAGKIMSELWGLKRKIKRPPGKRKSWTRGKRFSLLKVDDMGIIEKFALSAGKNILLGMKRNEKLIFGHTHRPFLSEDTANTGSWVKDALPEYEIDTYIKIEDKEIKLNKWENGREREIKTCIVE
;
A
#
# COMPACT_ATOMS: atom_id res chain seq x y z
N MET A 1 6.43 15.27 -13.07
CA MET A 1 6.42 14.83 -11.67
C MET A 1 5.64 13.52 -11.51
N ILE A 2 5.96 12.71 -10.50
CA ILE A 2 5.14 11.57 -10.05
C ILE A 2 4.87 11.74 -8.56
N ILE A 3 3.60 11.66 -8.15
CA ILE A 3 3.18 11.64 -6.74
C ILE A 3 2.60 10.26 -6.45
N VAL A 4 3.01 9.65 -5.34
CA VAL A 4 2.69 8.26 -4.99
C VAL A 4 2.16 8.21 -3.57
N VAL A 5 0.98 7.62 -3.39
CA VAL A 5 0.34 7.39 -2.09
C VAL A 5 -0.14 5.95 -1.99
N SER A 6 -0.17 5.39 -0.78
CA SER A 6 -0.70 4.05 -0.49
C SER A 6 -1.38 4.04 0.88
N ASP A 7 -2.02 2.92 1.22
CA ASP A 7 -2.46 2.62 2.59
C ASP A 7 -3.33 3.74 3.18
N VAL A 8 -4.26 4.24 2.36
CA VAL A 8 -5.23 5.27 2.76
C VAL A 8 -6.37 4.64 3.54
N HIS A 9 -6.76 3.42 3.17
CA HIS A 9 -7.82 2.63 3.79
C HIS A 9 -9.15 3.39 3.94
N LEU A 10 -9.63 4.00 2.85
CA LEU A 10 -10.94 4.61 2.78
C LEU A 10 -12.04 3.60 3.16
N GLY A 11 -12.73 3.89 4.27
CA GLY A 11 -13.69 2.98 4.92
C GLY A 11 -13.23 2.54 6.32
N TYR A 12 -11.94 2.66 6.65
CA TYR A 12 -11.43 2.40 7.97
C TYR A 12 -11.57 3.62 8.88
N GLU A 13 -12.07 3.44 10.11
CA GLU A 13 -12.31 4.54 11.06
C GLU A 13 -11.02 5.23 11.55
N LYS A 14 -9.85 4.63 11.30
CA LYS A 14 -8.54 5.21 11.63
C LYS A 14 -7.85 5.88 10.45
N SER A 15 -8.41 5.78 9.24
CA SER A 15 -7.95 6.55 8.08
C SER A 15 -8.05 8.04 8.38
N ASP A 16 -7.00 8.80 8.13
CA ASP A 16 -7.05 10.27 8.15
C ASP A 16 -7.65 10.82 6.87
N LYS A 17 -8.88 10.39 6.55
CA LYS A 17 -9.57 10.79 5.32
C LYS A 17 -9.62 12.30 5.15
N LYS A 18 -9.72 13.04 6.26
CA LYS A 18 -9.82 14.51 6.25
C LYS A 18 -8.52 15.12 5.78
N ASN A 19 -7.39 14.67 6.33
CA ASN A 19 -6.07 15.17 5.92
C ASN A 19 -5.73 14.71 4.49
N PHE A 20 -6.15 13.51 4.09
CA PHE A 20 -6.00 13.04 2.71
C PHE A 20 -6.87 13.83 1.72
N GLU A 21 -8.13 14.16 2.05
CA GLU A 21 -8.99 15.00 1.23
C GLU A 21 -8.41 16.40 1.03
N ASP A 22 -7.86 16.97 2.10
CA ASP A 22 -7.12 18.24 2.09
C ASP A 22 -5.87 18.17 1.20
N PHE A 23 -5.07 17.10 1.33
CA PHE A 23 -3.90 16.86 0.48
C PHE A 23 -4.26 16.79 -1.01
N ILE A 24 -5.29 16.04 -1.38
CA ILE A 24 -5.71 15.96 -2.80
C ILE A 24 -6.21 17.31 -3.29
N THR A 25 -7.05 17.98 -2.49
CA THR A 25 -7.73 19.21 -2.92
C THR A 25 -6.79 20.40 -2.96
N ASN A 26 -5.98 20.61 -1.93
CA ASN A 26 -5.24 21.85 -1.72
C ASN A 26 -3.75 21.73 -2.07
N TYR A 27 -3.27 20.52 -2.39
CA TYR A 27 -1.88 20.32 -2.80
C TYR A 27 -1.79 19.62 -4.15
N VAL A 28 -2.22 18.35 -4.25
CA VAL A 28 -2.05 17.56 -5.49
C VAL A 28 -2.69 18.28 -6.68
N SER A 29 -3.94 18.75 -6.52
CA SER A 29 -4.65 19.41 -7.63
C SER A 29 -4.02 20.73 -8.10
N GLU A 30 -3.25 21.41 -7.25
CA GLU A 30 -2.59 22.67 -7.56
C GLU A 30 -1.24 22.47 -8.26
N ILE A 31 -0.57 21.34 -8.00
CA ILE A 31 0.81 21.11 -8.48
C ILE A 31 0.89 20.13 -9.65
N THR A 32 -0.14 19.32 -9.90
CA THR A 32 -0.14 18.36 -11.01
C THR A 32 -0.75 18.95 -12.28
N SER A 33 -0.20 18.55 -13.42
CA SER A 33 -0.69 18.82 -14.78
C SER A 33 -0.82 17.52 -15.58
N ARG A 34 -1.47 17.58 -16.75
CA ARG A 34 -1.67 16.41 -17.64
C ARG A 34 -0.42 15.57 -17.97
N ASN A 35 0.78 16.12 -17.79
CA ASN A 35 2.05 15.43 -18.03
C ASN A 35 2.61 14.72 -16.78
N ASP A 36 1.95 14.88 -15.64
CA ASP A 36 2.32 14.31 -14.35
C ASP A 36 1.53 13.03 -14.08
N CYS A 37 2.03 12.24 -13.12
CA CYS A 37 1.40 10.99 -12.71
C CYS A 37 0.99 11.06 -11.25
N PHE A 38 -0.24 10.64 -10.95
CA PHE A 38 -0.70 10.37 -9.60
C PHE A 38 -0.92 8.86 -9.43
N ILE A 39 -0.14 8.23 -8.56
CA ILE A 39 -0.14 6.78 -8.38
C ILE A 39 -0.79 6.45 -7.04
N LEU A 40 -1.90 5.73 -7.13
CA LEU A 40 -2.60 5.07 -6.05
C LEU A 40 -2.00 3.67 -5.87
N LEU A 41 -1.07 3.51 -4.94
CA LEU A 41 -0.21 2.32 -4.75
C LEU A 41 -0.79 1.33 -3.73
N GLY A 42 -2.05 0.98 -3.92
CA GLY A 42 -2.75 -0.08 -3.18
C GLY A 42 -3.24 0.33 -1.80
N ASP A 43 -4.21 -0.45 -1.31
CA ASP A 43 -4.91 -0.23 -0.05
C ASP A 43 -5.50 1.19 0.08
N ILE A 44 -6.01 1.71 -1.04
CA ILE A 44 -6.74 2.98 -1.06
C ILE A 44 -8.10 2.80 -0.43
N PHE A 45 -8.78 1.69 -0.73
CA PHE A 45 -10.04 1.31 -0.09
C PHE A 45 -9.84 0.14 0.87
N ASP A 46 -10.70 0.07 1.89
CA ASP A 46 -10.68 -1.04 2.84
C ASP A 46 -11.91 -1.94 2.72
N PHE A 47 -11.90 -2.77 1.66
CA PHE A 47 -12.99 -3.72 1.41
C PHE A 47 -12.96 -4.94 2.35
N TRP A 48 -11.86 -5.16 3.08
CA TRP A 48 -11.82 -6.23 4.08
C TRP A 48 -12.64 -5.86 5.32
N ARG A 49 -12.67 -4.57 5.70
CA ARG A 49 -13.35 -4.12 6.93
C ARG A 49 -14.77 -3.59 6.67
N LYS A 50 -15.06 -3.07 5.48
CA LYS A 50 -16.35 -2.48 5.11
C LYS A 50 -16.87 -3.04 3.79
N LYS A 51 -18.18 -2.89 3.56
CA LYS A 51 -18.76 -3.19 2.24
C LYS A 51 -18.22 -2.21 1.22
N ASN A 52 -17.94 -2.68 0.01
CA ASN A 52 -17.37 -1.86 -1.07
C ASN A 52 -18.23 -0.62 -1.34
N LEU A 53 -19.56 -0.77 -1.38
CA LEU A 53 -20.48 0.37 -1.56
C LEU A 53 -20.34 1.42 -0.46
N ASP A 54 -20.17 1.01 0.80
CA ASP A 54 -19.99 1.95 1.91
C ASP A 54 -18.66 2.70 1.78
N CYS A 55 -17.59 2.04 1.33
CA CYS A 55 -16.31 2.68 1.03
C CYS A 55 -16.45 3.76 -0.04
N PHE A 56 -17.13 3.46 -1.16
CA PHE A 56 -17.33 4.43 -2.24
C PHE A 56 -18.20 5.62 -1.79
N LEU A 57 -19.37 5.37 -1.19
CA LEU A 57 -20.29 6.43 -0.78
C LEU A 57 -19.69 7.36 0.28
N ARG A 58 -18.91 6.84 1.22
CA ARG A 58 -18.29 7.64 2.29
C ARG A 58 -17.08 8.44 1.83
N SER A 59 -16.56 8.15 0.65
CA SER A 59 -15.37 8.75 0.06
C SER A 59 -15.66 9.45 -1.27
N ASP A 60 -16.94 9.70 -1.59
CA ASP A 60 -17.37 10.32 -2.84
C ASP A 60 -16.70 11.68 -3.10
N ALA A 61 -16.54 12.52 -2.08
CA ALA A 61 -15.84 13.80 -2.21
C ALA A 61 -14.38 13.63 -2.65
N ILE A 62 -13.64 12.72 -1.99
CA ILE A 62 -12.26 12.39 -2.33
C ILE A 62 -12.18 11.80 -3.74
N LEU A 63 -13.10 10.90 -4.10
CA LEU A 63 -13.11 10.25 -5.40
C LEU A 63 -13.37 11.24 -6.53
N LYS A 64 -14.34 12.14 -6.36
CA LYS A 64 -14.60 13.22 -7.31
C LYS A 64 -13.35 14.07 -7.54
N LYS A 65 -12.62 14.39 -6.48
CA LYS A 65 -11.38 15.17 -6.56
C LYS A 65 -10.27 14.40 -7.29
N ILE A 66 -10.05 13.14 -6.94
CA ILE A 66 -9.07 12.28 -7.62
C ILE A 66 -9.41 12.18 -9.12
N LEU A 67 -10.66 11.85 -9.47
CA LEU A 67 -11.09 11.70 -10.87
C LEU A 67 -11.05 13.01 -11.67
N SER A 68 -11.05 14.16 -11.01
CA SER A 68 -10.93 15.48 -11.64
C SER A 68 -9.50 16.01 -11.75
N LEU A 69 -8.50 15.29 -11.22
CA LEU A 69 -7.10 15.73 -11.31
C LEU A 69 -6.67 15.84 -12.78
N ASP A 70 -6.03 16.95 -13.14
CA ASP A 70 -5.31 17.06 -14.40
C ASP A 70 -3.98 16.30 -14.26
N ALA A 71 -4.04 14.97 -14.26
CA ALA A 71 -2.88 14.08 -14.14
C ALA A 71 -3.22 12.70 -14.68
N LYS A 72 -2.21 11.93 -15.11
CA LYS A 72 -2.42 10.52 -15.42
C LYS A 72 -2.52 9.71 -14.12
N ILE A 73 -3.66 9.05 -13.90
CA ILE A 73 -3.92 8.28 -12.67
C ILE A 73 -3.68 6.80 -12.89
N TYR A 74 -2.73 6.23 -12.15
CA TYR A 74 -2.51 4.78 -12.09
C TYR A 74 -3.01 4.24 -10.76
N TYR A 75 -3.65 3.07 -10.80
CA TYR A 75 -4.10 2.36 -9.61
C TYR A 75 -3.40 1.00 -9.56
N VAL A 76 -2.44 0.84 -8.67
CA VAL A 76 -1.86 -0.47 -8.34
C VAL A 76 -2.68 -1.05 -7.20
N VAL A 77 -3.20 -2.26 -7.34
CA VAL A 77 -4.02 -2.86 -6.26
C VAL A 77 -3.17 -3.33 -5.09
N GLY A 78 -3.70 -3.14 -3.88
CA GLY A 78 -3.22 -3.75 -2.67
C GLY A 78 -4.06 -4.97 -2.28
N ASN A 79 -3.79 -5.52 -1.12
CA ASN A 79 -4.51 -6.69 -0.63
C ASN A 79 -5.92 -6.33 -0.14
N HIS A 80 -6.12 -5.13 0.46
CA HIS A 80 -7.42 -4.70 0.96
C HIS A 80 -8.41 -4.31 -0.14
N ASP A 81 -7.93 -3.90 -1.31
CA ASP A 81 -8.72 -3.43 -2.44
C ASP A 81 -8.51 -4.24 -3.72
N TYR A 82 -8.00 -5.47 -3.60
CA TYR A 82 -7.72 -6.38 -4.71
C TYR A 82 -8.90 -6.57 -5.68
N TYR A 83 -10.14 -6.50 -5.16
CA TYR A 83 -11.37 -6.57 -5.94
C TYR A 83 -11.49 -5.51 -7.07
N MET A 84 -10.73 -4.42 -7.01
CA MET A 84 -10.68 -3.42 -8.09
C MET A 84 -10.30 -4.02 -9.45
N LEU A 85 -9.45 -5.06 -9.49
CA LEU A 85 -9.12 -5.77 -10.74
C LEU A 85 -10.34 -6.45 -11.38
N LYS A 86 -11.27 -6.97 -10.57
CA LYS A 86 -12.52 -7.56 -11.07
C LYS A 86 -13.47 -6.49 -11.59
N LEU A 87 -13.54 -5.34 -10.94
CA LEU A 87 -14.39 -4.23 -11.37
C LEU A 87 -14.00 -3.71 -12.74
N MET A 88 -12.70 -3.51 -12.99
CA MET A 88 -12.22 -3.09 -14.32
C MET A 88 -12.61 -4.10 -15.40
N ARG A 89 -12.43 -5.40 -15.16
CA ARG A 89 -12.74 -6.46 -16.15
C ARG A 89 -14.23 -6.60 -16.49
N ARG A 90 -15.12 -5.97 -15.73
CA ARG A 90 -16.56 -6.00 -15.99
C ARG A 90 -16.95 -5.18 -17.22
N PHE A 91 -16.16 -4.16 -17.56
CA PHE A 91 -16.43 -3.25 -18.65
C PHE A 91 -15.25 -3.29 -19.62
N GLU A 92 -15.51 -3.43 -20.92
CA GLU A 92 -14.45 -3.40 -21.94
C GLU A 92 -13.77 -2.02 -21.98
N GLU A 93 -14.56 -0.95 -21.75
CA GLU A 93 -14.14 0.45 -21.77
C GLU A 93 -14.12 1.03 -20.34
N TYR A 94 -13.33 0.45 -19.44
CA TYR A 94 -13.10 1.03 -18.10
C TYR A 94 -12.03 2.11 -18.15
N GLU A 95 -12.43 3.37 -17.96
CA GLU A 95 -11.51 4.53 -18.08
C GLU A 95 -11.30 5.30 -16.78
N ALA A 96 -11.97 4.94 -15.68
CA ALA A 96 -11.87 5.69 -14.44
C ALA A 96 -10.44 5.66 -13.83
N PHE A 97 -9.74 4.53 -13.98
CA PHE A 97 -8.35 4.37 -13.55
C PHE A 97 -7.61 3.38 -14.45
N GLU A 98 -6.30 3.58 -14.65
CA GLU A 98 -5.46 2.52 -15.21
C GLU A 98 -5.08 1.52 -14.11
N ILE A 99 -5.86 0.45 -13.96
CA ILE A 99 -5.70 -0.52 -12.85
C ILE A 99 -4.70 -1.63 -13.21
N ARG A 100 -3.72 -1.86 -12.33
CA ARG A 100 -2.63 -2.83 -12.50
C ARG A 100 -2.35 -3.59 -11.20
N LYS A 101 -1.63 -4.72 -11.30
CA LYS A 101 -1.02 -5.41 -10.13
C LYS A 101 0.33 -4.83 -9.73
N HIS A 102 1.06 -4.34 -10.72
CA HIS A 102 2.35 -3.66 -10.58
C HIS A 102 2.46 -2.68 -11.74
N LEU A 103 3.28 -1.66 -11.58
CA LEU A 103 3.51 -0.64 -12.60
C LEU A 103 5.01 -0.42 -12.76
N ARG A 104 5.46 -0.31 -14.01
CA ARG A 104 6.82 0.12 -14.33
C ARG A 104 6.77 1.41 -15.12
N LEU A 105 7.49 2.41 -14.65
CA LEU A 105 7.66 3.68 -15.36
C LEU A 105 9.15 4.00 -15.48
N ASN A 106 9.46 4.91 -16.40
CA ASN A 106 10.77 5.56 -16.45
C ASN A 106 10.55 7.06 -16.32
N LYS A 107 11.16 7.68 -15.31
CA LYS A 107 11.12 9.13 -15.10
C LYS A 107 12.52 9.67 -15.29
N GLU A 108 12.74 10.40 -16.39
CA GLU A 108 14.03 11.05 -16.70
C GLU A 108 15.23 10.11 -16.62
N GLY A 109 15.08 8.89 -17.14
CA GLY A 109 16.13 7.88 -17.13
C GLY A 109 16.11 6.98 -15.90
N ILE A 110 15.32 7.27 -14.87
CA ILE A 110 15.20 6.46 -13.66
C ILE A 110 14.16 5.36 -13.87
N PRO A 111 14.55 4.07 -13.98
CA PRO A 111 13.59 2.97 -14.02
C PRO A 111 12.99 2.73 -12.63
N LEU A 112 11.66 2.68 -12.56
CA LEU A 112 10.90 2.56 -11.31
C LEU A 112 9.96 1.35 -11.39
N LEU A 113 9.98 0.52 -10.35
CA LEU A 113 8.98 -0.52 -10.11
C LEU A 113 8.08 -0.10 -8.94
N PHE A 114 6.79 -0.09 -9.19
CA PHE A 114 5.74 0.18 -8.21
C PHE A 114 4.95 -1.11 -7.95
N ILE A 115 4.94 -1.55 -6.70
CA ILE A 115 4.12 -2.65 -6.19
C ILE A 115 3.44 -2.20 -4.90
N HIS A 116 2.37 -2.88 -4.46
CA HIS A 116 1.81 -2.55 -3.15
C HIS A 116 2.74 -2.99 -2.01
N GLY A 117 3.30 -4.21 -2.06
CA GLY A 117 4.28 -4.68 -1.08
C GLY A 117 3.86 -5.90 -0.27
N TYR A 118 2.61 -6.38 -0.40
CA TYR A 118 2.21 -7.68 0.17
C TYR A 118 3.05 -8.82 -0.42
N GLU A 119 3.62 -8.63 -1.61
CA GLU A 119 4.53 -9.58 -2.25
C GLU A 119 5.76 -9.87 -1.38
N LEU A 120 6.33 -8.82 -0.79
CA LEU A 120 7.47 -8.93 0.13
C LEU A 120 7.08 -9.72 1.39
N ASP A 121 5.88 -9.46 1.92
CA ASP A 121 5.35 -10.16 3.10
C ASP A 121 5.13 -11.66 2.80
N VAL A 122 4.64 -12.00 1.60
CA VAL A 122 4.51 -13.40 1.16
C VAL A 122 5.86 -14.11 1.16
N PHE A 123 6.89 -13.52 0.54
CA PHE A 123 8.21 -14.13 0.49
C PHE A 123 8.88 -14.24 1.87
N VAL A 124 8.66 -13.28 2.76
CA VAL A 124 9.32 -13.27 4.08
C VAL A 124 8.58 -14.14 5.10
N ASN A 125 7.25 -14.11 5.10
CA ASN A 125 6.45 -14.57 6.23
C ASN A 125 5.48 -15.71 5.91
N TYR A 126 5.18 -15.97 4.64
CA TYR A 126 4.14 -16.91 4.26
C TYR A 126 4.61 -18.11 3.44
N GLU A 127 5.91 -18.30 3.21
CA GLU A 127 6.40 -19.54 2.59
C GLU A 127 5.85 -20.79 3.31
N PRO A 128 5.33 -21.80 2.57
CA PRO A 128 5.41 -22.00 1.12
C PRO A 128 4.23 -21.42 0.30
N MET A 129 3.40 -20.55 0.87
CA MET A 129 2.28 -19.93 0.16
C MET A 129 2.77 -19.14 -1.06
N THR A 130 2.08 -19.33 -2.19
CA THR A 130 2.34 -18.58 -3.42
C THR A 130 1.65 -17.21 -3.41
N LEU A 131 2.16 -16.27 -4.20
CA LEU A 131 1.49 -14.98 -4.42
C LEU A 131 0.06 -15.19 -4.92
N TRP A 132 -0.17 -16.13 -5.84
CA TRP A 132 -1.49 -16.42 -6.38
C TRP A 132 -2.50 -16.86 -5.31
N GLU A 133 -2.07 -17.73 -4.36
CA GLU A 133 -2.91 -18.14 -3.24
C GLU A 133 -3.26 -16.95 -2.33
N TYR A 134 -2.28 -16.12 -2.02
CA TYR A 134 -2.48 -14.92 -1.20
C TYR A 134 -3.41 -13.89 -1.87
N GLU A 135 -3.24 -13.67 -3.18
CA GLU A 135 -4.08 -12.80 -4.00
C GLU A 135 -5.53 -13.29 -4.03
N LYS A 136 -5.74 -14.60 -4.18
CA LYS A 136 -7.08 -15.20 -4.16
C LYS A 136 -7.75 -15.01 -2.79
N ILE A 137 -7.01 -15.19 -1.70
CA ILE A 137 -7.48 -14.89 -0.36
C ILE A 137 -7.89 -13.40 -0.27
N SER A 138 -7.00 -12.51 -0.70
CA SER A 138 -7.22 -11.06 -0.64
C SER A 138 -8.51 -10.64 -1.36
N GLU A 139 -8.76 -11.23 -2.53
CA GLU A 139 -10.00 -11.04 -3.29
C GLU A 139 -11.26 -11.54 -2.56
N GLU A 140 -11.20 -12.74 -1.99
CA GLU A 140 -12.32 -13.33 -1.24
C GLU A 140 -12.66 -12.50 0.01
N LEU A 141 -11.65 -11.89 0.64
CA LEU A 141 -11.81 -11.00 1.78
C LEU A 141 -12.51 -9.69 1.42
N CYS A 142 -12.30 -9.14 0.22
CA CYS A 142 -13.07 -8.00 -0.25
C CYS A 142 -14.57 -8.31 -0.44
N GLY A 143 -14.95 -9.58 -0.64
CA GLY A 143 -16.34 -9.99 -0.83
C GLY A 143 -17.09 -10.38 0.44
N THR A 144 -16.37 -10.68 1.53
CA THR A 144 -16.95 -11.47 2.64
C THR A 144 -16.46 -11.04 4.03
N ARG A 145 -17.29 -10.28 4.75
CA ARG A 145 -16.96 -9.79 6.12
C ARG A 145 -16.62 -10.91 7.13
N ASN A 146 -17.26 -12.08 7.01
CA ASN A 146 -17.09 -13.21 7.95
C ASN A 146 -15.86 -14.08 7.61
N LEU A 147 -15.38 -14.03 6.36
CA LEU A 147 -14.26 -14.85 5.91
C LEU A 147 -12.92 -14.27 6.36
N ALA A 148 -12.83 -12.94 6.50
CA ALA A 148 -11.67 -12.23 7.06
C ALA A 148 -11.24 -12.77 8.41
N GLY A 149 -12.17 -12.96 9.36
CA GLY A 149 -11.82 -13.52 10.67
C GLY A 149 -11.35 -14.98 10.61
N LYS A 150 -11.91 -15.78 9.70
CA LYS A 150 -11.59 -17.20 9.54
C LYS A 150 -10.26 -17.41 8.83
N ILE A 151 -10.04 -16.75 7.69
CA ILE A 151 -8.79 -16.83 6.93
C ILE A 151 -7.63 -16.21 7.70
N MET A 152 -7.83 -15.06 8.37
CA MET A 152 -6.81 -14.54 9.27
C MET A 152 -6.42 -15.62 10.29
N SER A 153 -7.38 -16.28 10.94
CA SER A 153 -7.09 -17.37 11.88
C SER A 153 -6.33 -18.55 11.25
N GLU A 154 -6.57 -18.85 9.98
CA GLU A 154 -5.88 -19.90 9.22
C GLU A 154 -4.45 -19.49 8.79
N LEU A 155 -4.25 -18.27 8.28
CA LEU A 155 -2.93 -17.64 8.03
C LEU A 155 -2.08 -17.59 9.30
N TRP A 156 -2.68 -17.19 10.43
CA TRP A 156 -2.06 -17.26 11.77
C TRP A 156 -1.75 -18.71 12.19
N GLY A 157 -2.58 -19.68 11.77
CA GLY A 157 -2.38 -21.11 11.99
C GLY A 157 -1.17 -21.69 11.26
N LEU A 158 -0.89 -21.24 10.03
CA LEU A 158 0.32 -21.56 9.26
C LEU A 158 1.58 -21.01 9.94
N LYS A 159 1.58 -19.74 10.38
CA LYS A 159 2.67 -19.16 11.19
C LYS A 159 2.93 -19.95 12.49
N ARG A 160 1.88 -20.50 13.13
CA ARG A 160 2.03 -21.31 14.37
C ARG A 160 2.59 -22.71 14.13
N LYS A 161 2.39 -23.30 12.94
CA LYS A 161 2.95 -24.62 12.60
C LYS A 161 4.47 -24.59 12.42
N ILE A 162 5.05 -23.43 12.10
CA ILE A 162 6.50 -23.24 11.96
C ILE A 162 7.20 -22.99 13.31
N LYS A 163 6.49 -22.47 14.33
CA LYS A 163 7.07 -22.09 15.65
C LYS A 163 6.62 -22.95 16.85
N ARG A 164 6.50 -24.28 16.73
CA ARG A 164 6.24 -25.15 17.90
C ARG A 164 7.04 -26.45 17.93
N PRO A 165 7.97 -26.61 18.90
CA PRO A 165 8.25 -27.93 19.48
C PRO A 165 7.05 -28.37 20.35
N PRO A 166 6.86 -29.68 20.56
CA PRO A 166 5.69 -30.20 21.29
C PRO A 166 5.83 -29.91 22.78
N GLY A 167 5.02 -29.00 23.32
CA GLY A 167 5.06 -28.74 24.75
C GLY A 167 4.03 -27.73 25.25
N LYS A 168 2.96 -28.26 25.84
CA LYS A 168 2.05 -27.65 26.82
C LYS A 168 1.04 -26.60 26.31
N ARG A 169 -0.22 -27.05 26.29
CA ARG A 169 -1.44 -26.24 26.27
C ARG A 169 -1.50 -25.37 27.53
N LYS A 170 -1.79 -24.07 27.39
CA LYS A 170 -2.45 -23.28 28.44
C LYS A 170 -3.54 -22.40 27.85
N SER A 171 -4.52 -22.19 28.72
CA SER A 171 -5.90 -21.75 28.60
C SER A 171 -6.14 -20.41 27.92
N TRP A 172 -7.36 -20.30 27.41
CA TRP A 172 -7.96 -19.15 26.74
C TRP A 172 -8.43 -18.12 27.78
N THR A 173 -8.05 -16.86 27.61
CA THR A 173 -8.78 -15.72 28.17
C THR A 173 -9.18 -14.76 27.07
N ARG A 174 -10.45 -14.36 27.17
CA ARG A 174 -11.25 -13.56 26.25
C ARG A 174 -10.82 -12.10 26.37
N GLY A 175 -10.55 -11.45 25.24
CA GLY A 175 -10.39 -10.00 25.14
C GLY A 175 -9.01 -9.52 24.70
N LYS A 176 -8.74 -9.52 23.39
CA LYS A 176 -7.78 -8.59 22.78
C LYS A 176 -8.31 -8.15 21.42
N ARG A 177 -8.48 -6.82 21.27
CA ARG A 177 -8.61 -6.14 19.99
C ARG A 177 -7.40 -6.53 19.14
N PHE A 178 -7.66 -7.03 17.93
CA PHE A 178 -6.62 -7.46 17.00
C PHE A 178 -5.89 -6.22 16.45
N SER A 179 -4.66 -6.02 16.89
CA SER A 179 -3.66 -5.26 16.16
C SER A 179 -2.38 -6.11 16.05
N LEU A 180 -1.85 -6.09 14.82
CA LEU A 180 -0.43 -6.21 14.45
C LEU A 180 0.19 -7.60 14.32
N LEU A 181 0.52 -7.92 13.06
CA LEU A 181 1.77 -8.59 12.68
C LEU A 181 2.89 -8.09 13.60
N LYS A 182 3.69 -8.99 14.16
CA LYS A 182 4.69 -8.61 15.17
C LYS A 182 5.66 -7.58 14.57
N VAL A 183 5.98 -6.55 15.37
CA VAL A 183 6.94 -5.49 15.03
C VAL A 183 8.28 -6.02 14.47
N ASP A 184 8.68 -7.22 14.91
CA ASP A 184 9.87 -7.96 14.46
C ASP A 184 9.75 -8.46 13.01
N ASP A 185 8.57 -8.96 12.59
CA ASP A 185 8.33 -9.48 11.24
C ASP A 185 8.43 -8.36 10.19
N MET A 186 7.95 -7.15 10.53
CA MET A 186 7.97 -5.98 9.64
C MET A 186 9.38 -5.42 9.43
N GLY A 187 10.27 -5.54 10.43
CA GLY A 187 11.68 -5.19 10.26
C GLY A 187 12.41 -6.14 9.31
N ILE A 188 11.96 -7.40 9.20
CA ILE A 188 12.50 -8.36 8.24
C ILE A 188 12.04 -8.02 6.82
N ILE A 189 10.78 -7.57 6.63
CA ILE A 189 10.29 -7.10 5.33
C ILE A 189 11.14 -5.94 4.81
N GLU A 190 11.41 -4.94 5.66
CA GLU A 190 12.27 -3.80 5.29
C GLU A 190 13.70 -4.26 4.96
N LYS A 191 14.31 -5.12 5.79
CA LYS A 191 15.63 -5.70 5.50
C LYS A 191 15.65 -6.44 4.15
N PHE A 192 14.60 -7.18 3.83
CA PHE A 192 14.47 -7.87 2.56
C PHE A 192 14.30 -6.88 1.40
N ALA A 193 13.46 -5.86 1.56
CA ALA A 193 13.26 -4.76 0.60
C ALA A 193 14.53 -3.91 0.37
N LEU A 194 15.51 -3.94 1.27
CA LEU A 194 16.82 -3.32 1.09
C LEU A 194 17.88 -4.30 0.57
N SER A 195 17.60 -5.60 0.55
CA SER A 195 18.55 -6.62 0.12
C SER A 195 18.60 -6.77 -1.41
N ALA A 196 19.71 -7.30 -1.93
CA ALA A 196 19.79 -7.69 -3.34
C ALA A 196 18.82 -8.83 -3.73
N GLY A 197 18.35 -9.61 -2.75
CA GLY A 197 17.41 -10.72 -2.97
C GLY A 197 16.07 -10.27 -3.53
N LYS A 198 15.62 -9.04 -3.20
CA LYS A 198 14.39 -8.45 -3.75
C LYS A 198 14.41 -8.43 -5.28
N ASN A 199 15.59 -8.19 -5.88
CA ASN A 199 15.72 -8.04 -7.33
C ASN A 199 15.38 -9.35 -8.04
N ILE A 200 15.71 -10.48 -7.42
CA ILE A 200 15.43 -11.81 -7.95
C ILE A 200 13.95 -12.13 -7.77
N LEU A 201 13.44 -12.00 -6.55
CA LEU A 201 12.08 -12.44 -6.20
C LEU A 201 10.99 -11.54 -6.79
N LEU A 202 11.26 -10.25 -7.00
CA LEU A 202 10.37 -9.30 -7.67
C LEU A 202 10.62 -9.20 -9.19
N GLY A 203 11.64 -9.90 -9.71
CA GLY A 203 12.01 -9.83 -11.12
C GLY A 203 12.38 -8.41 -11.57
N MET A 204 13.11 -7.66 -10.73
CA MET A 204 13.51 -6.29 -11.01
C MET A 204 14.57 -6.22 -12.10
N LYS A 205 14.52 -5.16 -12.90
CA LYS A 205 15.57 -4.85 -13.88
C LYS A 205 16.79 -4.25 -13.18
N ARG A 206 17.96 -4.28 -13.86
CA ARG A 206 19.17 -3.59 -13.37
C ARG A 206 18.87 -2.12 -13.12
N ASN A 207 19.33 -1.60 -11.98
CA ASN A 207 19.18 -0.22 -11.53
C ASN A 207 17.72 0.24 -11.32
N GLU A 208 16.73 -0.67 -11.39
CA GLU A 208 15.33 -0.36 -11.09
C GLU A 208 15.17 -0.04 -9.60
N LYS A 209 14.51 1.08 -9.30
CA LYS A 209 14.22 1.51 -7.93
C LYS A 209 12.85 0.98 -7.53
N LEU A 210 12.73 0.48 -6.31
CA LEU A 210 11.48 -0.08 -5.78
C LEU A 210 10.70 0.98 -5.00
N ILE A 211 9.44 1.20 -5.35
CA ILE A 211 8.51 2.03 -4.58
C ILE A 211 7.35 1.14 -4.13
N PHE A 212 7.05 1.10 -2.83
CA PHE A 212 5.99 0.25 -2.27
C PHE A 212 5.30 0.86 -1.04
N GLY A 213 4.19 0.26 -0.60
CA GLY A 213 3.41 0.59 0.60
C GLY A 213 3.34 -0.59 1.57
N HIS A 214 2.12 -1.00 1.97
CA HIS A 214 1.75 -2.21 2.75
C HIS A 214 2.20 -2.22 4.21
N THR A 215 3.41 -1.75 4.49
CA THR A 215 4.02 -1.86 5.82
C THR A 215 3.66 -0.72 6.77
N HIS A 216 3.09 0.36 6.22
CA HIS A 216 2.77 1.60 6.92
C HIS A 216 4.00 2.29 7.56
N ARG A 217 5.21 1.94 7.11
CA ARG A 217 6.48 2.43 7.66
C ARG A 217 7.21 3.23 6.59
N PRO A 218 7.03 4.56 6.55
CA PRO A 218 7.68 5.36 5.52
C PRO A 218 9.19 5.31 5.70
N PHE A 219 9.91 5.05 4.62
CA PHE A 219 11.35 5.19 4.58
C PHE A 219 11.81 5.46 3.15
N LEU A 220 13.03 5.98 3.03
CA LEU A 220 13.68 6.19 1.74
C LEU A 220 15.16 5.80 1.85
N SER A 221 15.60 4.92 0.97
CA SER A 221 17.00 4.55 0.74
C SER A 221 17.43 4.95 -0.68
N GLU A 222 18.65 4.59 -1.07
CA GLU A 222 19.18 4.86 -2.41
C GLU A 222 18.38 4.18 -3.53
N ASP A 223 17.81 3.01 -3.26
CA ASP A 223 17.17 2.18 -4.28
C ASP A 223 15.73 1.75 -3.96
N THR A 224 15.22 2.14 -2.80
CA THR A 224 13.93 1.67 -2.29
C THR A 224 13.23 2.79 -1.51
N ALA A 225 11.94 2.97 -1.73
CA ALA A 225 11.11 3.87 -0.94
C ALA A 225 9.82 3.17 -0.50
N ASN A 226 9.44 3.40 0.76
CA ASN A 226 8.11 3.09 1.26
C ASN A 226 7.31 4.37 1.46
N THR A 227 6.10 4.42 0.90
CA THR A 227 5.19 5.57 0.95
C THR A 227 4.62 5.85 2.34
N GLY A 228 4.63 4.88 3.25
CA GLY A 228 4.04 5.00 4.58
C GLY A 228 2.55 4.70 4.57
N SER A 229 1.76 5.50 5.29
CA SER A 229 0.30 5.33 5.36
C SER A 229 -0.42 6.61 5.77
N TRP A 230 -1.73 6.63 5.59
CA TRP A 230 -2.63 7.70 6.05
C TRP A 230 -3.53 7.20 7.18
N VAL A 231 -3.00 6.33 8.06
CA VAL A 231 -3.78 5.69 9.14
C VAL A 231 -3.22 6.03 10.52
N LYS A 232 -4.08 6.54 11.41
CA LYS A 232 -3.74 7.05 12.75
C LYS A 232 -3.42 5.98 13.80
N ASP A 233 -3.40 4.70 13.43
CA ASP A 233 -3.04 3.60 14.33
C ASP A 233 -1.66 3.01 14.05
N ALA A 234 -0.86 3.67 13.20
CA ALA A 234 0.57 3.45 13.09
C ALA A 234 1.26 3.61 14.45
N LEU A 235 2.42 2.95 14.62
CA LEU A 235 3.20 3.10 15.85
C LEU A 235 3.68 4.56 15.97
N PRO A 236 3.72 5.15 17.19
CA PRO A 236 4.03 6.56 17.39
C PRO A 236 5.37 7.04 16.80
N GLU A 237 6.32 6.12 16.61
CA GLU A 237 7.62 6.40 16.00
C GLU A 237 7.59 6.59 14.48
N TYR A 238 6.49 6.23 13.81
CA TYR A 238 6.37 6.35 12.35
C TYR A 238 5.55 7.57 11.96
N GLU A 239 6.06 8.29 10.97
CA GLU A 239 5.31 9.36 10.33
C GLU A 239 4.09 8.78 9.59
N ILE A 240 2.97 9.51 9.65
CA ILE A 240 1.74 9.23 8.89
C ILE A 240 1.46 10.40 7.95
N ASP A 241 0.51 10.22 7.05
CA ASP A 241 0.13 11.19 6.02
C ASP A 241 1.32 11.50 5.11
N THR A 242 2.03 10.43 4.77
CA THR A 242 3.26 10.45 3.99
C THR A 242 3.00 10.02 2.55
N TYR A 243 3.88 10.49 1.67
CA TYR A 243 3.82 10.21 0.24
C TYR A 243 5.20 10.33 -0.38
N ILE A 244 5.38 9.72 -1.55
CA ILE A 244 6.60 9.88 -2.35
C ILE A 244 6.34 10.87 -3.48
N LYS A 245 7.26 11.82 -3.67
CA LYS A 245 7.32 12.71 -4.82
C LYS A 245 8.59 12.43 -5.63
N ILE A 246 8.46 12.29 -6.94
CA ILE A 246 9.58 12.03 -7.86
C ILE A 246 9.61 13.11 -8.95
N GLU A 247 10.69 13.88 -8.99
CA GLU A 247 10.87 15.05 -9.86
C GLU A 247 12.36 15.38 -9.99
N ASP A 248 12.82 15.83 -11.16
CA ASP A 248 14.19 16.32 -11.41
C ASP A 248 15.30 15.40 -10.88
N LYS A 249 15.16 14.09 -11.14
CA LYS A 249 16.00 12.99 -10.61
C LYS A 249 16.04 12.82 -9.08
N GLU A 250 15.17 13.48 -8.35
CA GLU A 250 15.04 13.34 -6.91
C GLU A 250 13.85 12.43 -6.58
N ILE A 251 14.04 11.55 -5.61
CA ILE A 251 12.97 10.85 -4.91
C ILE A 251 12.87 11.45 -3.52
N LYS A 252 11.70 11.98 -3.18
CA LYS A 252 11.43 12.64 -1.90
C LYS A 252 10.38 11.88 -1.13
N LEU A 253 10.66 11.62 0.13
CA LEU A 253 9.69 11.21 1.12
C LEU A 253 9.20 12.46 1.85
N ASN A 254 7.91 12.71 1.72
CA ASN A 254 7.26 13.90 2.24
C ASN A 254 6.13 13.53 3.19
N LYS A 255 5.75 14.51 4.02
CA LYS A 255 4.55 14.48 4.84
C LYS A 255 3.64 15.64 4.49
N TRP A 256 2.34 15.39 4.49
CA TRP A 256 1.33 16.43 4.48
C TRP A 256 0.83 16.69 5.90
N GLU A 257 1.16 17.85 6.46
CA GLU A 257 0.70 18.22 7.80
C GLU A 257 0.30 19.68 7.87
N ASN A 258 -0.89 19.96 8.43
CA ASN A 258 -1.40 21.33 8.64
C ASN A 258 -1.46 22.16 7.34
N GLY A 259 -1.90 21.56 6.23
CA GLY A 259 -2.07 22.27 4.96
C GLY A 259 -0.74 22.60 4.25
N ARG A 260 0.36 21.95 4.62
CA ARG A 260 1.67 22.16 4.00
C ARG A 260 2.45 20.86 3.85
N GLU A 261 3.29 20.85 2.82
CA GLU A 261 4.31 19.84 2.62
C GLU A 261 5.46 20.04 3.61
N ARG A 262 5.92 18.94 4.21
CA ARG A 262 7.17 18.87 4.95
C ARG A 262 8.02 17.74 4.37
N GLU A 263 9.17 18.09 3.82
CA GLU A 263 10.16 17.11 3.37
C GLU A 263 10.73 16.35 4.59
N ILE A 264 10.68 15.02 4.53
CA ILE A 264 11.30 14.13 5.54
C ILE A 264 12.71 13.75 5.07
N LYS A 265 12.83 13.33 3.82
CA LYS A 265 14.10 12.86 3.25
C LYS A 265 14.09 12.98 1.73
N THR A 266 15.24 13.33 1.17
CA THR A 266 15.47 13.34 -0.28
C THR A 266 16.62 12.41 -0.64
N CYS A 267 16.50 11.73 -1.78
CA CYS A 267 17.54 10.94 -2.42
C CYS A 267 17.70 11.43 -3.86
N ILE A 268 18.93 11.83 -4.21
CA ILE A 268 19.30 12.22 -5.57
C ILE A 268 19.73 10.95 -6.30
N VAL A 269 19.14 10.68 -7.46
CA VAL A 269 19.49 9.52 -8.29
C VAL A 269 20.48 9.96 -9.37
N GLU A 270 21.69 9.40 -9.32
CA GLU A 270 22.74 9.64 -10.32
C GLU A 270 22.42 8.98 -11.68
#